data_AF-A0A523U7F4-F1
#
_entry.id   AF-A0A523U7F4-F1
#
_cell.length_a   1.000
_cell.length_b   1.000
_cell.length_c   1.000
_cell.angle_alpha   90.00
_cell.angle_beta   90.00
_cell.angle_gamma   90.00
#
_symmetry.space_group_name_H-M   'P 1'
#
loop_
_entity.id
_entity.type
_entity.pdbx_description
1 polymer ?
#
loop_
_entity_poly.entity_id
_entity_poly.type
_entity_poly.pdbx_seq_one_letter_code
_entity_poly.pdbx_strand_id
1 'polypeptide(L)'
;MPENYKVTIEVDKLTKECPAGHRLGDKWETTRPDQPLTICPVALTAVWQKIYAMLLGADFWWADDPDVALFSCPDVGIVTFKISRETV
;
A
#
# COMPACT_ATOMS: atom_id res chain seq x y z
N MET A 1 -13.94 -13.79 -14.79
CA MET A 1 -13.07 -12.59 -14.83
C MET A 1 -12.51 -12.45 -13.43
N PRO A 2 -11.19 -12.23 -13.23
CA PRO A 2 -10.69 -12.05 -11.88
C PRO A 2 -11.45 -10.87 -11.26
N GLU A 3 -11.80 -11.01 -9.98
CA GLU A 3 -12.56 -10.00 -9.26
C GLU A 3 -11.89 -8.62 -9.40
N ASN A 4 -12.68 -7.56 -9.55
CA ASN A 4 -12.13 -6.21 -9.60
C ASN A 4 -11.84 -5.80 -8.15
N TYR A 5 -10.57 -5.85 -7.75
CA TYR A 5 -10.18 -5.35 -6.44
C TYR A 5 -9.85 -3.86 -6.51
N LYS A 6 -10.32 -3.11 -5.50
CA LYS A 6 -9.80 -1.78 -5.18
C LYS A 6 -8.80 -1.92 -4.06
N VAL A 7 -7.58 -1.45 -4.29
CA VAL A 7 -6.50 -1.41 -3.29
C VAL A 7 -6.41 0.00 -2.70
N THR A 8 -6.45 0.06 -1.38
CA THR A 8 -6.21 1.25 -0.56
C THR A 8 -4.80 1.18 0.02
N ILE A 9 -4.08 2.28 -0.03
CA ILE A 9 -2.79 2.48 0.64
C ILE A 9 -2.97 3.61 1.64
N GLU A 10 -2.73 3.36 2.92
CA GLU A 10 -2.87 4.34 3.99
C GLU A 10 -1.59 4.43 4.81
N VAL A 11 -1.19 5.64 5.20
CA VAL A 11 -0.13 5.83 6.20
C VAL A 11 -0.68 5.54 7.60
N ASP A 12 -0.41 4.33 8.08
CA ASP A 12 -0.88 3.80 9.36
C ASP A 12 0.02 4.24 10.53
N LYS A 13 1.33 4.35 10.28
CA LYS A 13 2.29 4.73 11.32
C LYS A 13 3.41 5.62 10.80
N LEU A 14 3.78 6.60 11.62
CA LEU A 14 5.00 7.39 11.49
C LEU A 14 5.82 7.27 12.77
N THR A 15 7.10 6.90 12.64
CA THR A 15 8.03 6.86 13.77
C THR A 15 8.73 8.19 13.99
N LYS A 16 8.82 9.03 12.95
CA LYS A 16 9.30 10.41 12.95
C LYS A 16 8.76 11.15 11.72
N GLU A 17 9.12 12.41 11.58
CA GLU A 17 8.77 13.21 10.40
C GLU A 17 9.33 12.57 9.12
N CYS A 18 8.47 12.43 8.10
CA CYS A 18 8.85 11.93 6.78
C CYS A 18 9.41 13.08 5.94
N PRO A 19 10.67 13.01 5.44
CA PRO A 19 11.25 14.05 4.60
C PRO A 19 10.51 14.26 3.26
N ALA A 20 9.78 13.24 2.80
CA ALA A 20 8.94 13.32 1.60
C ALA A 20 7.55 13.93 1.88
N GLY A 21 7.26 14.31 3.13
CA GLY A 21 6.03 15.01 3.51
C GLY A 21 4.83 14.12 3.83
N HIS A 22 4.99 12.79 3.90
CA HIS A 22 3.91 11.89 4.30
C HIS A 22 3.43 12.14 5.73
N ARG A 23 2.12 12.09 5.93
CA ARG A 23 1.41 12.32 7.19
C ARG A 23 0.54 11.13 7.53
N LEU A 24 0.29 10.92 8.84
CA LEU A 24 -0.67 9.91 9.29
C LEU A 24 -2.04 10.15 8.64
N GLY A 25 -2.65 9.08 8.13
CA GLY A 25 -3.93 9.12 7.44
C GLY A 25 -3.86 9.56 5.97
N ASP A 26 -2.68 9.90 5.43
CA ASP A 26 -2.54 10.05 3.98
C ASP A 26 -2.98 8.75 3.30
N LYS A 27 -3.83 8.89 2.27
CA LYS A 27 -4.50 7.76 1.63
C LYS A 27 -4.46 7.88 0.11
N TRP A 28 -4.23 6.75 -0.55
CA TRP A 28 -4.32 6.58 -1.98
C TRP A 28 -5.16 5.35 -2.30
N GLU A 29 -5.85 5.37 -3.43
CA GLU A 29 -6.67 4.26 -3.89
C GLU A 29 -6.35 3.97 -5.35
N THR A 30 -6.35 2.71 -5.74
CA THR A 30 -6.25 2.29 -7.13
C THR A 30 -7.07 1.04 -7.39
N THR A 31 -7.70 1.00 -8.56
CA THR A 31 -8.38 -0.18 -9.10
C THR A 31 -7.62 -0.78 -10.28
N ARG A 32 -6.49 -0.18 -10.68
CA ARG A 32 -5.76 -0.59 -11.90
C ARG A 32 -4.25 -0.35 -11.82
N PRO A 33 -3.43 -1.23 -12.42
CA PRO A 33 -1.98 -1.12 -12.33
C PRO A 33 -1.35 0.11 -12.99
N ASP A 34 -2.01 0.74 -13.95
CA ASP A 34 -1.46 1.89 -14.69
C ASP A 34 -1.84 3.24 -14.06
N GLN A 35 -2.61 3.24 -12.97
CA GLN A 35 -3.02 4.48 -12.31
C GLN A 35 -1.83 5.14 -11.59
N PRO A 36 -1.51 6.40 -11.92
CA PRO A 36 -0.49 7.15 -11.19
C PRO A 36 -0.89 7.37 -9.73
N LEU A 37 0.02 7.08 -8.79
CA LEU A 37 -0.15 7.35 -7.37
C LEU A 37 0.78 8.49 -6.96
N THR A 38 0.24 9.51 -6.27
CA THR A 38 0.98 10.66 -5.75
C THR A 38 1.64 10.34 -4.41
N ILE A 39 2.42 9.26 -4.38
CA ILE A 39 3.19 8.80 -3.22
C ILE A 39 4.69 9.01 -3.51
N CYS A 40 5.54 9.10 -2.49
CA CYS A 40 6.98 9.17 -2.66
C CYS A 40 7.48 8.02 -3.55
N PRO A 41 8.29 8.26 -4.60
CA PRO A 41 8.74 7.20 -5.51
C PRO A 41 9.51 6.06 -4.82
N VAL A 42 10.29 6.38 -3.77
CA VAL A 42 11.01 5.39 -2.98
C VAL A 42 10.05 4.51 -2.17
N ALA A 43 9.01 5.10 -1.60
CA ALA A 43 7.97 4.33 -0.94
C ALA A 43 7.19 3.48 -1.96
N LEU A 44 6.87 4.05 -3.13
CA LEU A 44 6.15 3.35 -4.20
C LEU A 44 6.86 2.07 -4.61
N THR A 45 8.17 2.11 -4.89
CA THR A 45 8.90 0.90 -5.31
C THR A 45 8.88 -0.19 -4.24
N ALA A 46 8.80 0.17 -2.96
CA ALA A 46 8.69 -0.79 -1.86
C ALA A 46 7.30 -1.42 -1.75
N VAL A 47 6.22 -0.65 -1.98
CA VAL A 47 4.83 -1.13 -1.85
C VAL A 47 4.22 -1.64 -3.16
N TRP A 48 4.77 -1.26 -4.31
CA TRP A 48 4.17 -1.48 -5.64
C TRP A 48 3.88 -2.94 -5.94
N GLN A 49 4.84 -3.82 -5.68
CA GLN A 49 4.68 -5.26 -5.95
C GLN A 49 3.49 -5.85 -5.18
N LYS A 50 3.16 -5.27 -4.02
CA LYS A 50 2.11 -5.76 -3.11
C LYS A 50 0.76 -5.23 -3.55
N ILE A 51 0.70 -3.95 -3.92
CA ILE A 51 -0.47 -3.35 -4.58
C ILE A 51 -0.81 -4.17 -5.84
N TYR A 52 0.19 -4.45 -6.69
CA TYR A 52 -0.01 -5.21 -7.92
C TYR A 52 -0.49 -6.65 -7.64
N ALA A 53 0.11 -7.34 -6.67
CA ALA A 53 -0.32 -8.67 -6.27
C ALA A 53 -1.78 -8.67 -5.76
N MET A 54 -2.15 -7.72 -4.90
CA MET A 54 -3.50 -7.59 -4.36
C MET A 54 -4.54 -7.22 -5.42
N LEU A 55 -4.19 -6.37 -6.39
CA LEU A 55 -5.04 -6.08 -7.56
C LEU A 55 -5.35 -7.34 -8.39
N LEU A 56 -4.46 -8.33 -8.36
CA LEU A 56 -4.63 -9.62 -9.05
C LEU A 56 -5.24 -10.71 -8.17
N GLY A 57 -5.66 -10.38 -6.93
CA GLY A 57 -6.26 -11.33 -6.00
C GLY A 57 -5.28 -12.26 -5.31
N ALA A 58 -4.00 -11.91 -5.24
CA ALA A 58 -3.01 -12.72 -4.52
C ALA A 58 -3.13 -12.52 -3.00
N ASP A 59 -3.02 -13.62 -2.26
CA ASP A 59 -2.99 -13.62 -0.80
C ASP A 59 -1.56 -13.74 -0.28
N PHE A 60 -1.29 -13.17 0.89
CA PHE A 60 0.00 -13.29 1.55
C PHE A 60 -0.09 -14.33 2.67
N TRP A 61 0.66 -15.42 2.58
CA TRP A 61 0.62 -16.54 3.54
C TRP A 61 1.00 -16.15 4.99
N TRP A 62 1.65 -15.00 5.17
CA TRP A 62 2.07 -14.47 6.47
C TRP A 62 1.11 -13.42 7.04
N ALA A 63 0.09 -13.01 6.30
CA ALA A 63 -0.87 -12.01 6.78
C ALA A 63 -1.99 -12.70 7.58
N ASP A 64 -2.34 -12.13 8.74
CA ASP A 64 -3.46 -12.63 9.55
C ASP A 64 -4.81 -12.41 8.86
N ASP A 65 -4.91 -11.31 8.11
CA ASP A 65 -6.05 -10.95 7.26
C ASP A 65 -5.57 -10.97 5.80
N PRO A 66 -6.15 -11.81 4.91
CA PRO A 66 -5.72 -11.90 3.51
C PRO A 66 -5.93 -10.59 2.74
N ASP A 67 -6.81 -9.72 3.22
CA ASP A 67 -7.14 -8.45 2.60
C ASP A 67 -6.35 -7.27 3.17
N VAL A 68 -5.45 -7.50 4.13
CA VAL A 68 -4.65 -6.45 4.78
C VAL A 68 -3.19 -6.86 4.92
N ALA A 69 -2.28 -5.97 4.53
CA ALA A 69 -0.86 -6.16 4.78
C ALA A 69 -0.15 -4.85 5.14
N LEU A 70 0.78 -4.94 6.08
CA LEU A 70 1.59 -3.82 6.55
C LEU A 70 2.97 -3.84 5.91
N PHE A 71 3.39 -2.73 5.32
CA PHE A 71 4.71 -2.59 4.71
C PHE A 71 5.36 -1.28 5.08
N SER A 72 6.63 -1.35 5.47
CA SER A 72 7.39 -0.16 5.85
C SER A 72 8.17 0.42 4.68
N CYS A 73 8.30 1.74 4.69
CA CYS A 73 9.21 2.48 3.82
C CYS A 73 10.67 1.97 4.01
N PRO A 74 11.46 1.84 2.94
CA PRO A 74 12.86 1.39 3.04
C PRO A 74 13.76 2.42 3.74
N ASP A 75 13.31 3.68 3.88
CA ASP A 75 14.00 4.73 4.64
C ASP A 75 13.88 4.46 6.15
N VAL A 76 14.56 3.42 6.63
CA VAL A 76 14.65 3.04 8.05
C VAL A 76 13.28 2.82 8.71
N GLY A 77 12.26 2.44 7.92
CA GLY A 77 10.92 2.19 8.44
C GLY A 77 10.24 3.42 9.06
N ILE A 78 10.53 4.62 8.55
CA ILE A 78 9.91 5.86 9.04
C ILE A 78 8.39 5.81 8.92
N VAL A 79 7.92 5.34 7.77
CA VAL A 79 6.50 5.24 7.42
C VAL A 79 6.12 3.76 7.36
N THR A 80 5.02 3.38 7.98
CA THR A 80 4.37 2.09 7.74
C THR A 80 3.07 2.34 7.01
N PHE A 81 2.91 1.67 5.87
CA PHE A 81 1.74 1.70 5.04
C PHE A 81 0.88 0.48 5.36
N LYS A 82 -0.40 0.72 5.63
CA LYS A 82 -1.43 -0.31 5.58
C LYS A 82 -1.97 -0.37 4.18
N ILE A 83 -1.82 -1.52 3.54
CA ILE A 83 -2.37 -1.80 2.23
C ILE A 83 -3.54 -2.74 2.43
N SER A 84 -4.72 -2.35 1.97
CA SER A 84 -5.92 -3.19 2.06
C SER A 84 -6.61 -3.30 0.71
N ARG A 85 -7.35 -4.39 0.47
CA ARG A 85 -8.19 -4.54 -0.72
C ARG A 85 -9.65 -4.80 -0.38
N GLU A 86 -10.54 -4.45 -1.30
CA GLU A 86 -11.97 -4.78 -1.25
C GLU A 86 -12.49 -5.10 -2.66
N THR A 87 -13.46 -6.01 -2.77
CA THR A 87 -14.11 -6.36 -4.04
C THR A 87 -15.03 -5.23 -4.52
N VAL A 88 -15.00 -4.95 -5.82
CA VAL A 88 -15.82 -3.92 -6.50
C VAL A 88 -16.72 -4.54 -7.58
#